data_AF-A0A7Y3TW89-F1
#
_entry.id   AF-A0A7Y3TW89-F1
#
_cell.length_a   1.000
_cell.length_b   1.000
_cell.length_c   1.000
_cell.angle_alpha   90.00
_cell.angle_beta   90.00
_cell.angle_gamma   90.00
#
_symmetry.space_group_name_H-M   'P 1'
#
loop_
_entity.id
_entity.type
_entity.pdbx_description
1 polymer ?
#
loop_
_entity_poly.entity_id
_entity_poly.type
_entity_poly.pdbx_seq_one_letter_code
_entity_poly.pdbx_strand_id
1 'polypeptide(L)'
;MHKHIEWDPTDGDSVTANLTPNTPYPGEILSARYKGCNVRVKVETYREDDAVSIASVAALITPSGERKDSHHDLQLGDIVRLPDDKRSIERWDEEDQQGDE
;
A
#
# COMPACT_ATOMS: atom_id res chain seq x y z
N MET A 1 18.38 5.24 -3.22
CA MET A 1 17.83 4.86 -4.54
C MET A 1 16.50 4.15 -4.30
N HIS A 2 15.44 4.48 -5.03
CA HIS A 2 14.14 3.80 -4.91
C HIS A 2 14.11 2.54 -5.77
N LYS A 3 13.52 1.45 -5.28
CA LYS A 3 13.23 0.28 -6.12
C LYS A 3 12.07 0.60 -7.06
N HIS A 4 12.25 0.26 -8.34
CA HIS A 4 11.19 0.32 -9.33
C HIS A 4 10.54 -1.06 -9.41
N ILE A 5 9.30 -1.14 -8.98
CA ILE A 5 8.48 -2.35 -9.04
C ILE A 5 7.20 -2.06 -9.80
N GLU A 6 6.66 -3.09 -10.44
CA GLU A 6 5.36 -3.02 -11.10
C GLU A 6 4.28 -3.45 -10.11
N TRP A 7 3.38 -2.52 -9.77
CA TRP A 7 2.25 -2.78 -8.88
C TRP A 7 1.13 -3.47 -9.64
N ASP A 8 0.46 -4.39 -8.96
CA ASP A 8 -0.72 -5.06 -9.50
C ASP A 8 -1.82 -4.04 -9.75
N PRO A 9 -2.71 -4.28 -10.73
CA PRO A 9 -3.94 -3.52 -10.83
C PRO A 9 -4.78 -3.73 -9.56
N THR A 10 -5.40 -2.64 -9.14
CA THR A 10 -6.44 -2.61 -8.15
C THR A 10 -7.72 -3.02 -8.87
N ASP A 11 -8.12 -4.28 -8.71
CA ASP A 11 -9.28 -4.95 -9.35
C ASP A 11 -10.63 -4.32 -8.93
N GLY A 12 -10.85 -3.03 -9.24
CA GLY A 12 -12.04 -2.26 -8.84
C GLY A 12 -12.03 -1.71 -7.41
N ASP A 13 -11.06 -2.08 -6.57
CA ASP A 13 -10.89 -1.61 -5.18
C ASP A 13 -9.88 -0.44 -5.07
N SER A 14 -9.70 0.32 -6.15
CA SER A 14 -8.76 1.44 -6.19
C SER A 14 -9.33 2.69 -5.51
N VAL A 15 -8.45 3.46 -4.85
CA VAL A 15 -8.80 4.71 -4.14
C VAL A 15 -9.57 5.68 -5.03
N THR A 16 -9.27 5.69 -6.33
CA THR A 16 -9.90 6.54 -7.35
C THR A 16 -11.40 6.29 -7.58
N ALA A 17 -11.95 5.14 -7.15
CA ALA A 17 -13.35 4.80 -7.39
C ALA A 17 -14.30 5.19 -6.25
N ASN A 18 -13.81 5.38 -5.01
CA ASN A 18 -14.68 5.53 -3.83
C ASN A 18 -14.29 6.63 -2.83
N LEU A 19 -13.12 7.27 -2.96
CA LEU A 19 -12.70 8.34 -2.06
C LEU A 19 -12.24 9.56 -2.86
N THR A 20 -12.51 10.76 -2.35
CA THR A 20 -11.83 11.98 -2.81
C THR A 20 -10.32 11.72 -2.77
N PRO A 21 -9.57 11.95 -3.87
CA PRO A 21 -8.14 11.72 -3.91
C PRO A 21 -7.47 12.73 -3.00
N ASN A 22 -7.30 12.36 -1.72
CA ASN A 22 -6.55 13.18 -0.79
C ASN A 22 -5.07 13.00 -1.09
N THR A 23 -4.39 14.15 -1.24
CA THR A 23 -2.93 14.22 -1.28
C THR A 23 -2.38 13.60 -0.01
N PRO A 24 -1.58 12.52 -0.10
CA PRO A 24 -1.10 11.85 1.09
C PRO A 24 -0.03 12.68 1.79
N TYR A 25 0.07 12.52 3.09
CA TYR A 25 1.04 13.26 3.91
C TYR A 25 2.18 12.34 4.38
N PRO A 26 3.38 12.91 4.64
CA PRO A 26 4.48 12.15 5.23
C PRO A 26 4.09 11.50 6.56
N GLY A 27 4.33 10.19 6.68
CA GLY A 27 3.95 9.35 7.81
C GLY A 27 2.66 8.57 7.63
N GLU A 28 1.83 8.90 6.63
CA GLU A 28 0.61 8.17 6.31
C GLU A 28 0.93 6.74 5.84
N ILE A 29 0.07 5.79 6.20
CA ILE A 29 0.18 4.40 5.74
C ILE A 29 -0.77 4.21 4.56
N LEU A 30 -0.23 3.87 3.41
CA LEU A 30 -0.98 3.52 2.22
C LEU A 30 -0.87 2.02 1.95
N SER A 31 -1.89 1.47 1.29
CA SER A 31 -1.92 0.07 0.87
C SER A 31 -1.85 -0.05 -0.64
N ALA A 32 -1.22 -1.10 -1.14
CA ALA A 32 -1.11 -1.44 -2.55
C ALA A 32 -1.01 -2.96 -2.72
N ARG A 33 -1.14 -3.46 -3.97
CA ARG A 33 -0.95 -4.88 -4.27
C ARG A 33 0.29 -5.11 -5.12
N TYR A 34 1.09 -6.10 -4.76
CA TYR A 34 2.29 -6.50 -5.50
C TYR A 34 2.40 -8.02 -5.58
N LYS A 35 2.31 -8.57 -6.79
CA LYS A 35 2.37 -10.02 -7.06
C LYS A 35 1.47 -10.82 -6.10
N GLY A 36 0.23 -10.38 -5.94
CA GLY A 36 -0.79 -11.00 -5.08
C GLY A 36 -0.60 -10.77 -3.57
N CYS A 37 0.39 -10.00 -3.14
CA CYS A 37 0.61 -9.63 -1.74
C CYS A 37 0.05 -8.23 -1.46
N ASN A 38 -0.60 -8.04 -0.31
CA ASN A 38 -0.96 -6.72 0.18
C ASN A 38 0.28 -6.08 0.82
N VAL A 39 0.65 -4.91 0.33
CA VAL A 39 1.83 -4.17 0.78
C VAL A 39 1.34 -2.89 1.48
N ARG A 40 1.75 -2.72 2.73
CA ARG A 40 1.59 -1.44 3.43
C ARG A 40 2.88 -0.65 3.35
N VAL A 41 2.77 0.60 2.94
CA VAL A 41 3.90 1.51 2.79
C VAL A 41 3.67 2.75 3.63
N LYS A 42 4.72 3.25 4.27
CA LYS A 42 4.71 4.51 5.01
C LYS A 42 5.24 5.61 4.10
N VAL A 43 4.43 6.63 3.86
CA VAL A 43 4.79 7.76 2.99
C VAL A 43 5.94 8.54 3.61
N GLU A 44 7.02 8.73 2.87
CA GLU A 44 8.14 9.59 3.27
C GLU A 44 7.97 10.99 2.64
N THR A 45 7.53 11.03 1.39
CA THR A 45 7.21 12.27 0.67
C THR A 45 6.24 12.00 -0.47
N TYR A 46 5.48 13.01 -0.86
CA TYR A 46 4.57 12.95 -2.01
C TYR A 46 5.03 13.93 -3.09
N ARG A 47 5.06 13.46 -4.33
CA ARG A 47 5.40 14.28 -5.50
C ARG A 47 4.10 14.61 -6.24
N GLU A 48 3.60 15.82 -6.02
CA GLU A 48 2.34 16.30 -6.59
C GLU A 48 2.37 16.34 -8.13
N ASP A 49 3.50 16.73 -8.75
CA ASP A 49 3.65 16.81 -10.22
C ASP A 49 3.40 15.47 -10.92
N ASP A 50 3.79 14.36 -10.29
CA ASP A 50 3.73 13.01 -10.87
C ASP A 50 2.57 12.17 -10.28
N ALA A 51 1.85 12.68 -9.27
CA ALA A 51 0.92 11.92 -8.44
C ALA A 51 1.52 10.58 -7.92
N VAL A 52 2.68 10.68 -7.28
CA VAL A 52 3.45 9.52 -6.77
C VAL A 52 3.90 9.74 -5.33
N SER A 53 3.61 8.77 -4.47
CA SER A 53 4.19 8.68 -3.13
C SER A 53 5.54 7.98 -3.17
N ILE A 54 6.55 8.57 -2.56
CA ILE A 54 7.79 7.87 -2.19
C ILE A 54 7.60 7.35 -0.78
N ALA A 55 7.68 6.04 -0.59
CA ALA A 55 7.28 5.41 0.64
C ALA A 55 8.21 4.25 1.02
N SER A 56 8.34 3.98 2.31
CA SER A 56 9.07 2.83 2.84
C SER A 56 8.13 1.65 3.07
N VAL A 57 8.52 0.43 2.69
CA VAL A 57 7.70 -0.77 2.93
C VAL A 57 7.62 -1.04 4.43
N ALA A 58 6.42 -0.98 4.98
CA ALA A 58 6.15 -1.18 6.40
C ALA A 58 5.62 -2.60 6.70
N ALA A 59 4.92 -3.23 5.75
CA ALA A 59 4.47 -4.61 5.88
C ALA A 59 4.23 -5.28 4.52
N LEU A 60 4.49 -6.59 4.46
CA LEU A 60 4.10 -7.47 3.37
C LEU A 60 3.17 -8.54 3.93
N ILE A 61 1.94 -8.58 3.46
CA ILE A 61 0.86 -9.43 3.97
C ILE A 61 0.39 -10.34 2.83
N THR A 62 0.59 -11.65 3.00
CA THR A 62 0.15 -12.65 2.03
C THR A 62 -1.38 -12.76 1.97
N PRO A 63 -1.96 -13.38 0.92
CA PRO A 63 -3.41 -13.64 0.85
C PRO A 63 -3.97 -14.41 2.04
N SER A 64 -3.15 -15.22 2.72
CA SER A 64 -3.55 -15.97 3.92
C SER A 64 -3.46 -15.13 5.20
N GLY A 65 -3.11 -13.85 5.12
CA GLY A 65 -2.95 -12.96 6.28
C GLY A 65 -1.57 -13.04 6.97
N GLU A 66 -0.68 -13.92 6.52
CA GLU A 66 0.66 -14.07 7.10
C GLU A 66 1.55 -12.89 6.70
N ARG A 67 2.27 -12.32 7.69
CA ARG A 67 3.26 -11.27 7.48
C ARG A 67 4.61 -11.86 7.09
N LYS A 68 5.28 -11.24 6.12
CA LYS A 68 6.60 -11.64 5.65
C LYS A 68 7.59 -10.48 5.67
N ASP A 69 8.85 -10.81 5.87
CA ASP A 69 9.96 -9.85 5.76
C ASP A 69 10.34 -9.58 4.30
N SER A 70 9.98 -10.48 3.38
CA SER A 70 10.21 -10.34 1.95
C SER A 70 9.18 -11.08 1.10
N HIS A 71 8.91 -10.56 -0.10
CA HIS A 71 8.04 -11.14 -1.12
C HIS A 71 8.57 -10.79 -2.51
N HIS A 72 9.05 -11.81 -3.24
CA HIS A 72 9.80 -11.65 -4.49
C HIS A 72 10.95 -10.63 -4.37
N ASP A 73 10.90 -9.54 -5.13
CA ASP A 73 11.95 -8.52 -5.22
C ASP A 73 11.77 -7.40 -4.16
N LEU A 74 10.72 -7.48 -3.35
CA LEU A 74 10.34 -6.49 -2.36
C LEU A 74 10.60 -7.00 -0.93
N GLN A 75 11.15 -6.13 -0.10
CA GLN A 75 11.52 -6.44 1.28
C GLN A 75 11.04 -5.35 2.23
N LEU A 76 10.89 -5.69 3.50
CA LEU A 76 10.58 -4.71 4.54
C LEU A 76 11.66 -3.63 4.58
N GLY A 77 11.24 -2.36 4.65
CA GLY A 77 12.13 -1.19 4.65
C GLY A 77 12.58 -0.71 3.27
N ASP A 78 12.27 -1.42 2.19
CA ASP A 78 12.58 -0.93 0.84
C ASP A 78 11.87 0.40 0.55
N ILE A 79 12.55 1.32 -0.14
CA ILE A 79 11.95 2.57 -0.61
C ILE A 79 11.36 2.36 -2.00
N VAL A 80 10.06 2.58 -2.16
CA VAL A 80 9.31 2.37 -3.38
C VAL A 80 8.61 3.64 -3.85
N ARG A 81 8.20 3.64 -5.13
CA ARG A 81 7.33 4.65 -5.73
C ARG A 81 5.94 4.05 -5.87
N LEU A 82 4.93 4.64 -5.23
CA LEU A 82 3.54 4.22 -5.31
C LEU A 82 2.71 5.30 -6.03
N PRO A 83 2.32 5.08 -7.29
CA PRO A 83 1.38 5.93 -8.01
C PRO A 83 -0.02 5.89 -7.39
N ASP A 84 -0.75 7.00 -7.49
CA ASP A 84 -2.09 7.14 -6.93
C ASP A 84 -3.10 6.13 -7.49
N ASP A 85 -3.01 5.80 -8.77
CA ASP A 85 -3.87 4.82 -9.43
C ASP A 85 -3.65 3.38 -8.93
N LYS A 86 -2.49 3.12 -8.33
CA LYS A 86 -2.10 1.81 -7.78
C LYS A 86 -2.39 1.67 -6.29
N ARG A 87 -2.91 2.71 -5.64
CA ARG A 87 -3.33 2.63 -4.23
C ARG A 87 -4.58 1.78 -4.10
N SER A 88 -4.49 0.79 -3.23
CA SER A 88 -5.61 -0.05 -2.82
C SER A 88 -6.32 0.59 -1.63
N ILE A 89 -7.64 0.55 -1.64
CA ILE A 89 -8.41 0.75 -0.41
C ILE A 89 -8.30 -0.55 0.38
N GLU A 90 -7.85 -0.47 1.62
CA GLU A 90 -8.05 -1.58 2.54
C GLU A 90 -9.47 -1.43 3.10
N ARG A 91 -10.42 -2.18 2.53
CA ARG A 91 -11.65 -2.48 3.26
C ARG A 91 -11.23 -3.34 4.44
N TRP A 92 -11.09 -2.71 5.59
CA TRP A 92 -11.20 -3.42 6.84
C TRP A 92 -12.65 -3.87 6.88
N ASP A 93 -12.92 -5.15 6.63
CA ASP A 93 -14.12 -5.75 7.20
C ASP A 93 -13.96 -5.54 8.72
N GLU A 94 -14.69 -4.59 9.29
CA GLU A 94 -14.71 -4.28 10.73
C GLU A 94 -15.31 -5.44 11.56
N GLU A 95 -15.21 -6.70 11.12
CA GLU A 95 -15.82 -7.85 11.81
C GLU A 95 -14.92 -8.48 12.89
N ASP A 96 -13.64 -8.10 13.04
CA ASP A 96 -12.74 -8.68 14.06
C ASP A 96 -12.32 -7.71 15.19
N GLN A 97 -13.16 -6.72 15.55
CA GLN A 97 -13.02 -5.93 16.79
C GLN A 97 -14.16 -6.18 17.80
N GLN A 98 -14.82 -7.34 17.72
CA GLN A 98 -15.81 -7.75 18.72
C GLN A 98 -15.41 -9.06 19.41
N GLY A 99 -14.38 -8.96 20.25
CA GLY A 99 -14.05 -9.92 21.31
C GLY A 99 -13.26 -9.13 22.38
N ASP A 100 -13.66 -9.02 23.63
CA ASP A 100 -14.64 -9.73 24.45
C ASP A 100 -15.32 -8.71 25.40
N GLU A 101 -16.55 -9.00 25.80
CA GLU A 101 -17.30 -8.33 26.89
C GLU A 101 -16.63 -8.54 28.26
#